data_AF-A0A369LJF2-F1
#
_entry.id   AF-A0A369LJF2-F1
#
_cell.length_a   1.000
_cell.length_b   1.000
_cell.length_c   1.000
_cell.angle_alpha   90.00
_cell.angle_beta   90.00
_cell.angle_gamma   90.00
#
_symmetry.space_group_name_H-M   'P 1'
#
loop_
_entity.id
_entity.type
_entity.pdbx_description
1 polymer ?
#
loop_
_entity_poly.entity_id
_entity_poly.type
_entity_poly.pdbx_seq_one_letter_code
_entity_poly.pdbx_strand_id
1 'polypeptide(L)'
;MAFESTHAAMASEAALGAAHAHAAMIPTPRAVSAGCGMSMRFDAEDDAAAGMLARVCVDARGLSALYREMSKTEFELLEKL
;
A
#
# COMPACT_ATOMS: atom_id res chain seq x y z
N MET A 1 2.27 -0.44 0.38
CA MET A 1 1.66 -0.05 -0.91
C MET A 1 1.68 1.46 -1.03
N ALA A 2 2.32 2.01 -2.06
CA ALA A 2 2.44 3.45 -2.26
C ALA A 2 1.54 3.92 -3.40
N PHE A 3 0.98 5.12 -3.31
CA PHE A 3 -0.04 5.61 -4.24
C PHE A 3 0.44 6.81 -5.07
N GLU A 4 -0.06 6.88 -6.30
CA GLU A 4 0.14 8.01 -7.21
C GLU A 4 -0.93 9.10 -7.05
N SER A 5 -2.03 8.80 -6.33
CA SER A 5 -3.15 9.72 -6.13
C SER A 5 -3.72 9.61 -4.72
N THR A 6 -4.05 10.76 -4.12
CA THR A 6 -4.75 10.81 -2.83
C THR A 6 -6.14 10.16 -2.94
N HIS A 7 -6.81 10.28 -4.09
CA HIS A 7 -8.12 9.66 -4.29
C HIS A 7 -8.04 8.13 -4.19
N ALA A 8 -7.05 7.52 -4.85
CA ALA A 8 -6.81 6.08 -4.79
C ALA A 8 -6.45 5.61 -3.37
N ALA A 9 -5.66 6.41 -2.64
CA ALA A 9 -5.32 6.14 -1.25
C ALA A 9 -6.57 6.10 -0.35
N MET A 10 -7.43 7.12 -0.43
CA MET A 10 -8.65 7.18 0.39
C MET A 10 -9.67 6.10 0.00
N ALA A 11 -9.80 5.79 -1.29
CA ALA A 11 -10.66 4.71 -1.75
C ALA A 11 -10.19 3.35 -1.22
N SER A 12 -8.88 3.12 -1.21
CA SER A 12 -8.27 1.90 -0.64
C SER A 12 -8.49 1.80 0.86
N GLU A 13 -8.36 2.91 1.60
CA GLU A 13 -8.65 2.96 3.03
C GLU A 13 -10.13 2.61 3.30
N ALA A 14 -11.06 3.17 2.53
CA ALA A 14 -12.49 2.85 2.64
C ALA A 14 -12.80 1.38 2.28
N ALA A 15 -12.13 0.84 1.25
CA ALA A 15 -12.32 -0.54 0.79
C ALA A 15 -11.82 -1.56 1.82
N LEU A 16 -10.70 -1.27 2.48
CA LEU A 16 -10.15 -2.13 3.52
C LEU A 16 -10.86 -1.93 4.86
N GLY A 17 -11.37 -0.72 5.11
CA GLY A 17 -12.54 -0.41 5.95
C GLY A 17 -12.68 -1.27 7.21
N ALA A 18 -13.92 -1.60 7.61
CA ALA A 18 -14.29 -2.23 8.89
C ALA A 18 -13.52 -3.50 9.31
N ALA A 19 -12.65 -4.06 8.45
CA ALA A 19 -11.70 -5.14 8.72
C ALA A 19 -10.31 -4.66 9.23
N HIS A 20 -10.18 -3.39 9.66
CA HIS A 20 -9.02 -2.60 10.16
C HIS A 20 -7.88 -3.27 10.97
N ALA A 21 -7.86 -4.58 11.23
CA ALA A 21 -6.75 -5.21 11.94
C ALA A 21 -5.44 -5.23 11.12
N HIS A 22 -5.51 -5.13 9.77
CA HIS A 22 -4.39 -5.48 8.90
C HIS A 22 -3.86 -4.37 7.99
N ALA A 23 -4.31 -3.11 8.12
CA ALA A 23 -3.85 -2.03 7.26
C ALA A 23 -3.92 -0.65 7.91
N ALA A 24 -2.93 0.20 7.66
CA ALA A 24 -2.92 1.60 8.12
C ALA A 24 -2.37 2.55 7.05
N MET A 25 -3.02 3.71 6.89
CA MET A 25 -2.49 4.81 6.09
C MET A 25 -1.33 5.49 6.82
N ILE A 26 -0.23 5.71 6.10
CA ILE A 26 0.99 6.35 6.59
C ILE A 26 1.54 7.33 5.55
N PRO A 27 2.34 8.33 5.94
CA PRO A 27 3.18 9.06 4.99
C PRO A 27 4.10 8.08 4.24
N THR A 28 4.30 8.30 2.94
CA THR A 28 5.21 7.48 2.14
C THR A 28 6.63 7.53 2.72
N PRO A 29 7.27 6.38 3.02
CA PRO A 29 8.66 6.34 3.43
C PRO A 29 9.58 7.04 2.41
N ARG A 30 10.58 7.81 2.86
CA ARG A 30 11.45 8.59 1.96
C ARG A 30 12.19 7.75 0.91
N ALA A 31 12.41 6.47 1.21
CA ALA A 31 13.06 5.53 0.30
C ALA A 31 12.14 5.05 -0.84
N VAL A 32 10.84 5.35 -0.77
CA VAL A 32 9.84 5.01 -1.78
C VAL A 32 9.39 6.29 -2.49
N SER A 33 9.47 6.30 -3.82
CA SER A 33 8.91 7.39 -4.62
C SER A 33 7.44 7.12 -4.89
N ALA A 34 6.56 8.08 -4.58
CA ALA A 34 5.13 7.97 -4.81
C ALA A 34 4.55 9.36 -5.10
N GLY A 35 3.64 9.46 -6.07
CA GLY A 35 3.12 10.75 -6.55
C GLY A 35 2.38 11.59 -5.52
N CYS A 36 1.62 10.99 -4.59
CA CYS A 36 0.79 11.75 -3.64
C CYS A 36 1.32 11.79 -2.20
N GLY A 37 2.47 11.18 -1.93
CA GLY A 37 3.08 11.16 -0.58
C GLY A 37 2.35 10.30 0.46
N MET A 38 1.33 9.53 0.06
CA MET A 38 0.62 8.59 0.94
C MET A 38 0.93 7.14 0.57
N SER A 39 1.01 6.30 1.59
CA SER A 39 1.16 4.86 1.48
C SER A 39 0.26 4.15 2.48
N MET A 40 -0.08 2.91 2.18
CA MET A 40 -0.74 2.00 3.11
C MET A 40 0.24 0.91 3.52
N ARG A 41 0.40 0.72 4.82
CA ARG A 41 1.17 -0.37 5.40
C ARG A 41 0.23 -1.51 5.76
N PHE A 42 0.51 -2.71 5.26
CA PHE A 42 -0.20 -3.91 5.62
C PHE A 42 0.47 -4.58 6.82
N ASP A 43 -0.33 -5.06 7.77
CA ASP A 43 0.06 -6.01 8.80
C ASP A 43 -0.35 -7.41 8.33
N ALA A 44 0.54 -8.00 7.54
CA ALA A 44 0.36 -9.28 6.87
C ALA A 44 1.55 -10.20 7.20
N GLU A 45 1.27 -11.50 7.33
CA GLU A 45 2.29 -12.50 7.71
C GLU A 45 3.36 -12.69 6.63
N ASP A 46 3.00 -12.52 5.36
CA ASP A 46 3.89 -12.66 4.22
C ASP A 46 3.45 -11.81 3.00
N ASP A 47 4.28 -11.83 1.95
CA ASP A 47 4.05 -11.10 0.70
C ASP A 47 2.78 -11.54 -0.04
N ALA A 48 2.38 -12.81 0.08
CA ALA A 48 1.18 -13.33 -0.56
C ALA A 48 -0.09 -12.81 0.11
N ALA A 49 -0.12 -12.79 1.44
CA ALA A 49 -1.18 -12.19 2.23
C ALA A 49 -1.28 -10.68 1.96
N ALA A 50 -0.16 -9.97 1.90
CA ALA A 50 -0.13 -8.56 1.51
C ALA A 50 -0.66 -8.34 0.08
N GLY A 51 -0.32 -9.23 -0.86
CA GLY A 51 -0.84 -9.20 -2.23
C GLY A 51 -2.36 -9.40 -2.31
N MET A 52 -2.93 -10.27 -1.47
CA MET A 52 -4.38 -10.44 -1.38
C MET A 52 -5.08 -9.17 -0.89
N LEU A 53 -4.55 -8.52 0.15
CA LEU A 53 -5.07 -7.25 0.66
C LEU A 53 -4.99 -6.13 -0.40
N ALA A 54 -3.85 -6.04 -1.09
CA ALA A 54 -3.65 -5.07 -2.16
C ALA A 54 -4.66 -5.22 -3.30
N ARG A 55 -5.04 -6.47 -3.65
CA ARG A 55 -5.98 -6.76 -4.74
C ARG A 55 -7.43 -6.37 -4.45
N VAL A 56 -7.80 -6.24 -3.18
CA VAL A 56 -9.09 -5.69 -2.74
C VAL A 56 -9.22 -4.21 -3.09
N CYS A 57 -8.10 -3.49 -3.17
CA CYS A 57 -8.04 -2.07 -3.48
C CYS A 57 -8.16 -1.82 -5.00
N VAL A 58 -9.34 -2.09 -5.56
CA VAL A 58 -9.59 -2.03 -7.01
C VAL A 58 -9.31 -0.65 -7.63
N ASP A 59 -9.58 0.43 -6.88
CA ASP A 59 -9.40 1.81 -7.33
C ASP A 59 -7.93 2.26 -7.32
N ALA A 60 -7.04 1.45 -6.75
CA ALA A 60 -5.61 1.70 -6.74
C ALA A 60 -4.87 1.03 -7.91
N ARG A 61 -5.58 0.28 -8.76
CA ARG A 61 -5.00 -0.37 -9.93
C ARG A 61 -4.56 0.65 -10.97
N GLY A 62 -3.38 0.45 -11.53
CA GLY A 62 -2.63 1.40 -12.36
C GLY A 62 -2.13 2.64 -11.62
N LEU A 63 -2.41 2.78 -10.32
CA LEU A 63 -2.16 3.99 -9.53
C LEU A 63 -1.40 3.70 -8.23
N SER A 64 -0.83 2.51 -8.11
CA SER A 64 -0.08 2.12 -6.91
C SER A 64 0.96 1.03 -7.17
N ALA A 65 1.85 0.88 -6.20
CA ALA A 65 2.85 -0.17 -6.20
C ALA A 65 2.98 -0.81 -4.80
N LEU A 66 3.13 -2.13 -4.77
CA LEU A 66 3.34 -2.91 -3.56
C LEU A 66 4.85 -3.06 -3.30
N TYR A 67 5.25 -2.82 -2.05
CA TYR A 67 6.63 -2.91 -1.62
C TYR A 67 6.73 -3.80 -0.37
N ARG A 68 7.81 -4.58 -0.29
CA ARG A 68 8.25 -5.27 0.92
C ARG A 68 9.19 -4.37 1.70
N GLU A 69 8.95 -4.21 3.00
CA GLU A 69 9.88 -3.53 3.90
C GLU A 69 10.99 -4.51 4.32
N MET A 70 12.22 -4.26 3.88
CA MET A 70 13.40 -5.06 4.29
C MET A 70 14.03 -4.47 5.57
N SER A 71 14.00 -3.15 5.67
CA SER A 71 14.36 -2.38 6.85
C SER A 71 13.66 -1.02 6.82
N LYS A 72 13.83 -0.20 7.87
CA LYS A 72 13.22 1.14 7.95
C LYS A 72 13.57 2.07 6.78
N THR A 73 14.65 1.79 6.05
CA THR A 73 15.14 2.62 4.94
C THR A 73 15.28 1.86 3.62
N GLU A 74 14.95 0.57 3.60
CA GLU A 74 15.13 -0.28 2.43
C GLU A 74 13.84 -1.01 2.10
N PHE A 75 13.36 -0.78 0.89
CA PHE A 75 12.09 -1.30 0.40
C PHE A 75 12.31 -1.92 -0.98
N GLU A 76 11.74 -3.10 -1.19
CA GLU A 76 11.81 -3.82 -2.45
C GLU A 76 10.45 -3.76 -3.15
N LEU A 77 10.45 -3.40 -4.43
CA LEU A 77 9.24 -3.41 -5.24
C LEU A 77 8.82 -4.85 -5.54
N LEU A 78 7.64 -5.25 -5.09
CA LEU A 78 7.06 -6.57 -5.37
C LEU A 78 6.21 -6.56 -6.64
N GLU A 79 5.31 -5.59 -6.77
CA GLU A 79 4.32 -5.55 -7.85
C GLU A 79 3.90 -4.09 -8.13
N LYS A 80 3.62 -3.78 -9.40
CA LYS A 80 2.86 -2.60 -9.79
C LYS A 80 1.42 -3.03 -10.00
N LEU A 81 0.49 -2.40 -9.28
CA LEU A 81 -0.93 -2.75 -9.26
C LEU A 81 -1.69 -1.87 -10.24
#